data_AF-A0A2N7XTZ6-F1
#
_entry.id   AF-A0A2N7XTZ6-F1
#
_cell.length_a   1.000
_cell.length_b   1.000
_cell.length_c   1.000
_cell.angle_alpha   90.00
_cell.angle_beta   90.00
_cell.angle_gamma   90.00
#
_symmetry.space_group_name_H-M   'P 1'
#
loop_
_entity.id
_entity.type
_entity.pdbx_description
1 polymer ?
#
loop_
_entity_poly.entity_id
_entity_poly.type
_entity_poly.pdbx_seq_one_letter_code
_entity_poly.pdbx_strand_id
1 'polypeptide(L)'
;PSGVLVDELYTTKRAKLVSKAAGTKQAWTTFFNGLDVVLKGVEPLWPKGTRQRAIDACVTFVTERLNGVDGLGAIYPAMANSVMMFDCLGYAEDHPARAIARESVEKLLVVKDDEAYCQPCV
;
A
#
# COMPACT_ATOMS: atom_id res chain seq x y z
N PRO A 1 1.99 15.78 9.93
CA PRO A 1 0.82 15.69 9.02
C PRO A 1 0.69 16.97 8.19
N SER A 2 0.40 16.85 6.89
CA SER A 2 0.39 17.98 5.93
C SER A 2 -0.78 18.96 6.11
N GLY A 3 -1.73 18.67 7.01
CA GLY A 3 -2.90 19.52 7.25
C GLY A 3 -3.96 19.49 6.14
N VAL A 4 -3.77 18.66 5.12
CA VAL A 4 -4.74 18.45 4.03
C VAL A 4 -5.87 17.55 4.52
N LEU A 5 -7.10 18.08 4.53
CA LEU A 5 -8.33 17.36 4.88
C LEU A 5 -9.17 17.12 3.62
N VAL A 6 -10.09 16.15 3.69
CA VAL A 6 -11.01 15.76 2.60
C VAL A 6 -12.44 15.70 3.15
N ASP A 7 -12.87 16.79 3.76
CA ASP A 7 -14.14 16.88 4.50
C ASP A 7 -15.36 16.63 3.60
N GLU A 8 -15.25 16.90 2.30
CA GLU A 8 -16.27 16.61 1.28
C GLU A 8 -16.59 15.11 1.14
N LEU A 9 -15.66 14.23 1.54
CA LEU A 9 -15.87 12.78 1.54
C LEU A 9 -16.63 12.28 2.79
N TYR A 10 -16.76 13.13 3.82
CA TYR A 10 -17.34 12.75 5.10
C TYR A 10 -18.67 13.46 5.34
N THR A 11 -19.66 12.70 5.81
CA THR A 11 -20.89 13.29 6.35
C THR A 11 -20.71 13.65 7.81
N THR A 12 -21.50 14.60 8.33
CA THR A 12 -21.51 14.99 9.75
C THR A 12 -21.87 13.84 10.69
N LYS A 13 -22.44 12.75 10.16
CA LYS A 13 -22.78 11.55 10.93
C LYS A 13 -21.81 10.42 10.62
N ARG A 14 -21.01 10.04 11.61
CA ARG A 14 -20.12 8.87 11.51
C ARG A 14 -20.94 7.61 11.21
N ALA A 15 -20.68 6.99 10.05
CA ALA A 15 -21.27 5.69 9.73
C ALA A 15 -20.69 4.61 10.64
N LYS A 16 -21.51 3.60 11.00
CA LYS A 16 -21.00 2.40 11.68
C LYS A 16 -20.06 1.66 10.73
N LEU A 17 -18.93 1.19 11.26
CA LEU A 17 -18.06 0.28 10.52
C LEU A 17 -18.83 -1.01 10.26
N VAL A 18 -19.13 -1.27 8.99
CA VAL A 18 -19.79 -2.50 8.53
C VAL A 18 -18.81 -3.30 7.71
N SER A 19 -18.76 -4.61 7.93
CA SER A 19 -18.01 -5.49 7.05
C SER A 19 -18.65 -5.46 5.66
N LYS A 20 -17.85 -5.17 4.62
CA LYS A 20 -18.26 -5.31 3.22
C LYS A 20 -17.95 -6.71 2.67
N ALA A 21 -17.46 -7.63 3.50
CA ALA A 21 -17.05 -8.94 3.05
C ALA A 21 -18.28 -9.80 2.72
N ALA A 22 -18.40 -10.21 1.46
CA ALA A 22 -19.48 -11.09 1.02
C ALA A 22 -19.20 -12.55 1.43
N GLY A 23 -20.21 -13.25 1.97
CA GLY A 23 -20.15 -14.69 2.18
C GLY A 23 -19.17 -15.18 3.27
N THR A 24 -18.69 -14.33 4.16
CA THR A 24 -17.75 -14.74 5.22
C THR A 24 -18.43 -15.62 6.25
N LYS A 25 -17.84 -16.78 6.56
CA LYS A 25 -18.29 -17.61 7.69
C LYS A 25 -18.10 -16.83 8.99
N GLN A 26 -19.16 -16.71 9.80
CA GLN A 26 -19.15 -15.92 11.03
C GLN A 26 -17.99 -16.29 11.97
N ALA A 27 -17.65 -17.58 12.05
CA ALA A 27 -16.52 -18.06 12.84
C ALA A 27 -15.18 -17.43 12.43
N TRP A 28 -14.91 -17.34 11.13
CA TRP A 28 -13.69 -16.71 10.61
C TRP A 28 -13.68 -15.20 10.84
N THR A 29 -14.83 -14.55 10.65
CA THR A 29 -14.96 -13.11 10.92
C THR A 29 -14.65 -12.80 12.38
N THR A 30 -15.25 -13.52 13.32
CA THR A 30 -14.99 -13.33 14.75
C THR A 30 -13.52 -13.63 15.10
N PHE A 31 -12.96 -14.71 14.54
CA PHE A 31 -11.56 -15.09 14.78
C PHE A 31 -10.57 -14.02 14.31
N PHE A 32 -10.64 -13.59 13.04
CA PHE A 32 -9.70 -12.62 12.49
C PHE A 32 -9.87 -11.23 13.12
N ASN A 33 -11.10 -10.82 13.46
CA ASN A 33 -11.33 -9.57 14.19
C ASN A 33 -10.73 -9.62 15.61
N GLY A 34 -10.89 -10.75 16.32
CA GLY A 34 -10.28 -10.95 17.62
C GLY A 34 -8.76 -10.94 17.54
N LEU A 35 -8.19 -11.62 16.54
CA LEU A 35 -6.76 -11.64 16.29
C LEU A 35 -6.21 -10.23 16.02
N ASP A 36 -6.87 -9.43 15.19
CA ASP A 36 -6.48 -8.04 14.90
C ASP A 36 -6.44 -7.17 16.17
N VAL A 37 -7.46 -7.27 17.03
CA VAL A 37 -7.50 -6.54 18.31
C VAL A 37 -6.35 -6.96 19.22
N VAL A 38 -6.09 -8.26 19.34
CA VAL A 38 -5.00 -8.78 20.17
C VAL A 38 -3.64 -8.34 19.64
N LEU A 39 -3.39 -8.43 18.33
CA LEU A 39 -2.12 -8.02 17.73
C LEU A 39 -1.84 -6.53 17.97
N LYS A 40 -2.85 -5.66 17.80
CA LYS A 40 -2.72 -4.22 18.09
C LYS A 40 -2.50 -3.93 19.57
N GLY A 41 -3.14 -4.70 20.46
CA GLY A 41 -2.95 -4.57 21.91
C GLY A 41 -1.57 -5.01 22.38
N VAL A 42 -0.99 -6.03 21.73
CA VAL A 42 0.33 -6.59 22.09
C VAL A 42 1.48 -5.90 21.36
N GLU A 43 1.22 -5.16 20.28
CA GLU A 43 2.23 -4.41 19.51
C GLU A 43 3.24 -3.63 20.37
N PRO A 44 2.85 -2.91 21.46
CA PRO A 44 3.81 -2.18 22.29
C PRO A 44 4.82 -3.06 23.02
N LEU A 45 4.54 -4.36 23.16
CA LEU A 45 5.39 -5.34 23.84
C LEU A 45 6.40 -6.01 22.88
N TRP A 46 6.31 -5.74 21.57
CA TRP A 46 7.24 -6.33 20.61
C TRP A 46 8.66 -5.79 20.77
N PRO A 47 9.69 -6.63 20.59
CA PRO A 47 11.07 -6.17 20.63
C PRO A 47 11.32 -5.10 19.56
N LYS A 48 11.97 -4.00 19.93
CA LYS A 48 12.14 -2.82 19.05
C LYS A 48 12.76 -3.14 17.68
N GLY A 49 13.61 -4.18 17.60
CA GLY A 49 14.28 -4.58 16.36
C GLY A 49 13.49 -5.50 15.43
N THR A 50 12.35 -6.06 15.85
CA THR A 50 11.57 -6.95 14.97
C THR A 50 10.86 -6.19 13.86
N ARG A 51 10.35 -5.00 14.17
CA ARG A 51 9.73 -4.11 13.18
C ARG A 51 10.71 -3.71 12.08
N GLN A 52 11.91 -3.28 12.45
CA GLN A 52 12.92 -2.92 11.45
C GLN A 52 13.30 -4.12 10.59
N ARG A 53 13.52 -5.30 11.19
CA ARG A 53 13.80 -6.53 10.43
C ARG A 53 12.69 -6.90 9.45
N ALA A 54 11.43 -6.74 9.85
CA ALA A 54 10.29 -6.99 8.97
C ALA A 54 10.25 -5.99 7.81
N ILE A 55 10.50 -4.70 8.08
CA ILE A 55 10.62 -3.66 7.05
C ILE A 55 11.74 -4.00 6.08
N ASP A 56 12.94 -4.33 6.58
CA ASP A 56 14.09 -4.68 5.75
C ASP A 56 13.78 -5.89 4.86
N ALA A 57 13.12 -6.93 5.40
CA ALA A 57 12.68 -8.09 4.63
C ALA A 57 11.66 -7.72 3.54
N CYS A 58 10.72 -6.80 3.82
CA CYS A 58 9.79 -6.28 2.82
C CYS A 58 10.52 -5.48 1.72
N VAL A 59 11.50 -4.64 2.09
CA VAL A 59 12.32 -3.88 1.14
C VAL A 59 13.10 -4.84 0.24
N THR A 60 13.74 -5.87 0.81
CA THR A 60 14.44 -6.91 0.03
C THR A 60 13.48 -7.60 -0.92
N PHE A 61 12.32 -8.06 -0.43
CA PHE A 61 11.32 -8.75 -1.24
C PHE A 61 10.88 -7.91 -2.45
N VAL A 62 10.58 -6.63 -2.23
CA VAL A 62 10.15 -5.70 -3.28
C VAL A 62 11.30 -5.40 -4.25
N THR A 63 12.49 -5.10 -3.74
CA THR A 63 13.66 -4.71 -4.56
C THR A 63 14.11 -5.86 -5.46
N GLU A 64 14.13 -7.10 -4.97
CA GLU A 64 14.40 -8.30 -5.77
C GLU A 64 13.41 -8.53 -6.91
N ARG A 65 12.19 -7.99 -6.80
CA ARG A 65 11.09 -8.23 -7.73
C ARG A 65 10.76 -7.01 -8.59
N LEU A 66 11.37 -5.86 -8.30
CA LEU A 66 11.52 -4.74 -9.22
C LEU A 66 12.54 -5.13 -10.32
N ASN A 67 12.22 -6.18 -11.07
CA ASN A 67 13.07 -6.76 -12.11
C ASN A 67 12.93 -5.98 -13.42
N GLY A 68 13.44 -4.76 -13.41
CA GLY A 68 13.36 -3.85 -14.55
C GLY A 68 12.08 -3.04 -14.56
N VAL A 69 11.65 -2.62 -15.75
CA VAL A 69 10.71 -1.49 -15.88
C VAL A 69 9.24 -1.90 -15.83
N ASP A 70 8.93 -3.19 -15.97
CA ASP A 70 7.55 -3.69 -15.91
C ASP A 70 7.00 -3.74 -14.47
N GLY A 71 7.81 -3.33 -13.47
CA GLY A 71 7.39 -3.12 -12.10
C GLY A 71 7.01 -4.39 -11.33
N LEU A 72 6.63 -4.22 -10.06
CA LEU A 72 6.25 -5.33 -9.21
C LEU A 72 4.91 -5.93 -9.67
N GLY A 73 4.95 -7.11 -10.28
CA GLY A 73 3.75 -7.87 -10.67
C GLY A 73 2.92 -7.25 -11.79
N ALA A 74 3.44 -6.27 -12.53
CA ALA A 74 2.79 -5.66 -13.69
C ALA A 74 1.36 -5.10 -13.43
N ILE A 75 1.04 -4.72 -12.19
CA ILE A 75 -0.29 -4.18 -11.82
C ILE A 75 -0.19 -2.85 -11.07
N TYR A 76 -1.15 -1.96 -11.29
CA TYR A 76 -1.18 -0.64 -10.66
C TYR A 76 -1.00 -0.65 -9.14
N PRO A 77 -1.75 -1.47 -8.35
CA PRO A 77 -1.66 -1.39 -6.89
C PRO A 77 -0.27 -1.73 -6.36
N ALA A 78 0.40 -2.73 -6.94
CA ALA A 78 1.71 -3.17 -6.47
C ALA A 78 2.80 -2.14 -6.80
N MET A 79 2.76 -1.55 -8.01
CA MET A 79 3.70 -0.51 -8.42
C MET A 79 3.54 0.77 -7.60
N ALA A 80 2.31 1.28 -7.48
CA ALA A 80 2.01 2.50 -6.73
C ALA A 80 2.38 2.35 -5.24
N ASN A 81 2.05 1.20 -4.63
CA ASN A 81 2.42 0.91 -3.24
C ASN A 81 3.94 0.82 -3.05
N SER A 82 4.69 0.35 -4.04
CA SER A 82 6.16 0.30 -3.98
C SER A 82 6.76 1.72 -3.96
N VAL A 83 6.22 2.65 -4.78
CA VAL A 83 6.63 4.06 -4.75
C VAL A 83 6.34 4.69 -3.38
N MET A 84 5.12 4.49 -2.86
CA MET A 84 4.72 5.01 -1.54
C MET A 84 5.55 4.41 -0.40
N MET A 85 5.92 3.13 -0.49
CA MET A 85 6.80 2.48 0.48
C MET A 85 8.18 3.17 0.52
N PHE A 86 8.81 3.38 -0.64
CA PHE A 86 10.12 4.03 -0.69
C PHE A 86 10.07 5.47 -0.19
N ASP A 87 9.02 6.22 -0.52
CA ASP A 87 8.80 7.58 0.00
C ASP A 87 8.63 7.57 1.53
N CYS A 88 7.79 6.69 2.08
CA CYS A 88 7.61 6.53 3.53
C CYS A 88 8.91 6.17 4.26
N LEU A 89 9.82 5.46 3.60
CA LEU A 89 11.13 5.08 4.14
C LEU A 89 12.22 6.14 3.92
N GLY A 90 11.89 7.27 3.28
CA GLY A 90 12.81 8.41 3.10
C GLY A 90 13.79 8.25 1.94
N TYR A 91 13.53 7.35 1.00
CA TYR A 91 14.35 7.21 -0.22
C TYR A 91 14.14 8.45 -1.10
N ALA A 92 15.23 9.07 -1.55
CA ALA A 92 15.17 10.21 -2.48
C ALA A 92 14.51 9.81 -3.81
N GLU A 93 13.89 10.77 -4.50
CA GLU A 93 13.17 10.53 -5.77
C GLU A 93 14.06 9.92 -6.86
N ASP A 94 15.34 10.30 -6.87
CA ASP A 94 16.38 9.82 -7.77
C ASP A 94 17.03 8.51 -7.32
N HIS A 95 16.69 7.98 -6.14
CA HIS A 95 17.19 6.69 -5.70
C HIS A 95 16.77 5.60 -6.70
N PRO A 96 17.70 4.76 -7.21
CA PRO A 96 17.42 3.85 -8.32
C PRO A 96 16.15 3.00 -8.15
N ALA A 97 15.94 2.41 -6.98
CA ALA A 97 14.74 1.61 -6.70
C ALA A 97 13.43 2.42 -6.72
N ARG A 98 13.44 3.66 -6.23
CA ARG A 98 12.25 4.54 -6.23
C ARG A 98 11.97 5.06 -7.63
N ALA A 99 13.01 5.48 -8.35
CA ALA A 99 12.92 5.94 -9.72
C ALA A 99 12.34 4.85 -10.65
N ILE A 100 12.85 3.62 -10.56
CA ILE A 100 12.32 2.47 -11.35
C ILE A 100 10.85 2.18 -10.99
N ALA A 101 10.51 2.17 -9.69
CA ALA A 101 9.12 1.97 -9.27
C ALA A 101 8.21 3.08 -9.83
N ARG A 102 8.69 4.34 -9.85
CA ARG A 102 7.96 5.47 -10.41
C ARG A 102 7.78 5.35 -11.93
N GLU A 103 8.82 4.99 -12.66
CA GLU A 103 8.78 4.75 -14.10
C GLU A 103 7.76 3.65 -14.44
N SER A 104 7.70 2.57 -13.66
CA SER A 104 6.72 1.50 -13.87
C SER A 104 5.27 1.97 -13.78
N VAL A 105 4.96 2.92 -12.87
CA VAL A 105 3.63 3.54 -12.77
C VAL A 105 3.35 4.43 -13.97
N GLU A 106 4.33 5.19 -14.45
CA GLU A 106 4.17 6.06 -15.62
C GLU A 106 3.88 5.28 -16.89
N LYS A 107 4.42 4.06 -17.02
CA LYS A 107 4.10 3.16 -18.14
C LYS A 107 2.66 2.67 -18.17
N LEU A 108 1.95 2.70 -17.05
CA LEU A 108 0.53 2.39 -17.02
C LEU A 108 -0.32 3.53 -17.59
N LEU A 109 0.23 4.74 -17.73
CA LEU A 109 -0.52 5.90 -18.19
C LEU A 109 -0.63 5.90 -19.71
N VAL A 110 -1.86 5.86 -20.20
CA VAL A 110 -2.19 6.10 -21.60
C VAL A 110 -2.72 7.52 -21.70
N VAL A 111 -1.97 8.37 -22.40
CA VAL A 111 -2.33 9.78 -22.64
C VAL A 111 -2.77 9.93 -24.09
N LYS A 112 -3.98 10.45 -24.28
CA LYS A 112 -4.59 10.82 -25.56
C LYS A 112 -4.84 12.33 -25.58
N ASP A 113 -5.36 12.84 -26.70
CA ASP A 113 -5.60 14.28 -26.89
C ASP A 113 -6.58 14.87 -25.85
N ASP A 114 -7.66 14.15 -25.53
CA ASP A 114 -8.74 14.63 -24.64
C ASP A 114 -8.83 13.89 -23.29
N GLU A 115 -8.07 12.80 -23.11
CA GLU A 115 -8.14 11.97 -21.91
C GLU A 115 -6.80 11.35 -21.53
N ALA A 116 -6.62 11.07 -20.24
CA ALA A 116 -5.55 10.22 -19.74
C ALA A 116 -6.14 9.20 -18.77
N TYR A 117 -5.72 7.95 -18.88
CA TYR A 117 -6.13 6.90 -17.94
C TYR A 117 -4.97 5.98 -17.58
N CYS A 118 -5.06 5.39 -16.38
CA CYS A 118 -4.11 4.40 -15.90
C CYS A 118 -4.64 2.99 -16.20
N GLN A 119 -3.85 2.19 -16.89
CA GLN A 119 -4.14 0.77 -17.10
C GLN A 119 -4.05 0.03 -15.75
N PRO A 120 -4.94 -0.95 -15.50
CA PRO A 120 -4.88 -1.75 -14.28
C PRO A 120 -3.68 -2.72 -14.28
N CYS A 121 -3.25 -3.13 -15.46
CA CYS A 121 -2.15 -4.06 -15.71
C CYS A 121 -1.52 -3.79 -17.09
N VAL A 122 -0.29 -4.28 -17.28
CA VAL A 122 0.43 -4.34 -18.58
C VAL A 122 0.86 -5.76 -18.91
#